data_AF-A0A812K859-F1
#
_entry.id   AF-A0A812K859-F1
#
_cell.length_a   1.000
_cell.length_b   1.000
_cell.length_c   1.000
_cell.angle_alpha   90.00
_cell.angle_beta   90.00
_cell.angle_gamma   90.00
#
_symmetry.space_group_name_H-M   'P 1'
#
loop_
_entity.id
_entity.type
_entity.pdbx_description
1 polymer ?
#
loop_
_entity_poly.entity_id
_entity_poly.type
_entity_poly.pdbx_seq_one_letter_code
_entity_poly.pdbx_strand_id
1 'polypeptide(L)'
;MEEWGDASTLLILIWSALGPILAPMMLVISYNNPRLFYSSADSKGQESSFFMHCEGHSFQIKSACDWTTPAVQIFPVLGLAIPVLLALWKLLHMRAYYVLMRNHIMLSFREGKRLGFKCGVALSVIFLHALAHFTLMVAFGHPCNDASCQGKHILNTSWEELLHDPSALSKDRSFILEATKLAVQYIVPGTLSVVLVFSMDDFVAELVPMGLFFASKPCTRYRELEKYLHVKEDIMRSAVKQIMEQQLEPCRLEEVCQQLRGMLQERRCRQLGDVDEEEEPLIEEDSSFLLGLREVVFLEWWPIQMLIDFPLVDEYSHFFNVFMIAHLFATNAILGFSTFVILRRVRIMVQEDMAAEDGRFAVTFSKVYPLVWYLLLGSILAMVLFRTMKLMVQVCKRVAGSTKPRPSQPAMSPESTDVP
;
A
#
# COMPACT_ATOMS: atom_id res chain seq x y z
N MET A 1 -17.47 20.48 5.45
CA MET A 1 -17.13 19.50 4.40
C MET A 1 -15.96 19.98 3.56
N GLU A 2 -15.97 21.23 3.08
CA GLU A 2 -14.86 21.77 2.28
C GLU A 2 -13.51 21.74 3.00
N GLU A 3 -13.46 22.05 4.29
CA GLU A 3 -12.22 22.04 5.08
C GLU A 3 -11.63 20.62 5.30
N TRP A 4 -12.51 19.62 5.45
CA TRP A 4 -12.13 18.25 5.81
C TRP A 4 -11.84 17.37 4.60
N GLY A 5 -12.50 17.65 3.48
CA GLY A 5 -12.28 16.99 2.20
C GLY A 5 -11.25 17.68 1.31
N ASP A 6 -10.59 18.74 1.80
CA ASP A 6 -9.58 19.44 1.03
C ASP A 6 -8.40 18.54 0.70
N ALA A 7 -7.91 18.65 -0.53
CA ALA A 7 -6.85 17.79 -1.05
C ALA A 7 -5.55 17.94 -0.25
N SER A 8 -5.24 19.15 0.21
CA SER A 8 -4.00 19.42 0.95
C SER A 8 -4.05 18.82 2.36
N THR A 9 -5.17 18.96 3.07
CA THR A 9 -5.40 18.36 4.38
C THR A 9 -5.27 16.84 4.34
N LEU A 10 -5.94 16.20 3.39
CA LEU A 10 -5.89 14.73 3.23
C LEU A 10 -4.47 14.25 2.91
N LEU A 11 -3.74 14.99 2.07
CA LEU A 11 -2.36 14.68 1.73
C LEU A 11 -1.44 14.79 2.96
N ILE A 12 -1.53 15.87 3.73
CA ILE A 12 -0.71 16.10 4.92
C ILE A 12 -1.01 15.02 5.97
N LEU A 13 -2.28 14.72 6.22
CA LEU A 13 -2.71 13.67 7.14
C LEU A 13 -2.09 12.32 6.78
N ILE A 14 -2.18 11.93 5.51
CA ILE A 14 -1.70 10.62 5.05
C ILE A 14 -0.17 10.54 5.04
N TRP A 15 0.52 11.58 4.57
CA TRP A 15 1.99 11.59 4.51
C TRP A 15 2.66 11.75 5.87
N SER A 16 2.04 12.47 6.80
CA SER A 16 2.53 12.54 8.19
C SER A 16 2.44 11.19 8.89
N ALA A 17 1.44 10.36 8.57
CA ALA A 17 1.34 8.98 9.06
C ALA A 17 2.37 8.03 8.41
N LEU A 18 2.74 8.25 7.14
CA LEU A 18 3.75 7.46 6.43
C LEU A 18 5.20 7.75 6.88
N GLY A 19 5.50 9.02 7.18
CA GLY A 19 6.85 9.50 7.50
C GLY A 19 7.62 8.63 8.51
N PRO A 20 7.03 8.26 9.66
CA PRO A 20 7.66 7.41 10.68
C PRO A 20 8.06 6.01 10.20
N ILE A 21 7.57 5.53 9.05
CA ILE A 21 7.87 4.18 8.53
C ILE A 21 8.77 4.23 7.30
N LEU A 22 8.63 5.24 6.45
CA LEU A 22 9.43 5.36 5.23
C LEU A 22 10.94 5.36 5.53
N ALA A 23 11.39 6.23 6.45
CA ALA A 23 12.81 6.34 6.76
C ALA A 23 13.36 5.08 7.44
N PRO A 24 12.73 4.52 8.50
CA PRO A 24 13.21 3.28 9.10
C PRO A 24 13.21 2.09 8.15
N MET A 25 12.19 1.92 7.30
CA MET A 25 12.17 0.83 6.32
C MET A 25 13.24 0.98 5.25
N MET A 26 13.51 2.20 4.78
CA MET A 26 14.62 2.46 3.87
C MET A 26 15.97 2.13 4.52
N LEU A 27 16.15 2.41 5.81
CA LEU A 27 17.33 1.98 6.56
C LEU A 27 17.42 0.45 6.62
N VAL A 28 16.33 -0.24 6.94
CA VAL A 28 16.28 -1.72 6.96
C VAL A 28 16.71 -2.29 5.59
N ILE A 29 16.18 -1.74 4.50
CA ILE A 29 16.55 -2.15 3.14
C ILE A 29 18.04 -1.89 2.88
N SER A 30 18.57 -0.73 3.29
CA SER A 30 19.98 -0.41 3.14
C SER A 30 20.89 -1.40 3.88
N TYR A 31 20.58 -1.68 5.14
CA TYR A 31 21.34 -2.61 5.99
C TYR A 31 21.25 -4.06 5.52
N ASN A 32 20.08 -4.51 5.05
CA ASN A 32 19.92 -5.88 4.53
C ASN A 32 20.61 -6.08 3.19
N ASN A 33 20.97 -4.99 2.51
CA ASN A 33 21.48 -5.02 1.16
C ASN A 33 22.73 -4.16 0.97
N PRO A 34 23.84 -4.42 1.68
CA PRO A 34 25.06 -3.60 1.56
C PRO A 34 25.61 -3.61 0.12
N ARG A 35 25.56 -4.77 -0.55
CA ARG A 35 25.98 -4.92 -1.97
C ARG A 35 25.10 -4.15 -2.97
N LEU A 36 23.93 -3.65 -2.56
CA LEU A 36 23.09 -2.78 -3.41
C LEU A 36 23.66 -1.36 -3.46
N PHE A 37 24.28 -0.87 -2.39
CA PHE A 37 24.73 0.52 -2.24
C PHE A 37 26.24 0.69 -2.39
N TYR A 38 27.02 -0.34 -2.04
CA TYR A 38 28.48 -0.28 -2.09
C TYR A 38 28.99 -1.20 -3.20
N SER A 39 29.60 -0.61 -4.23
CA SER A 39 30.22 -1.32 -5.37
C SER A 39 31.68 -1.74 -5.11
N SER A 40 32.18 -1.55 -3.88
CA SER A 40 33.59 -1.82 -3.59
C SER A 40 33.87 -3.32 -3.60
N ALA A 41 34.93 -3.71 -4.32
CA ALA A 41 35.50 -5.06 -4.34
C ALA A 41 35.93 -5.55 -2.94
N ASP A 42 36.10 -4.64 -1.97
CA ASP A 42 36.43 -4.95 -0.57
C ASP A 42 35.21 -5.36 0.28
N SER A 43 33.98 -5.24 -0.25
CA SER A 43 32.76 -5.69 0.45
C SER A 43 32.58 -7.21 0.47
N LYS A 44 33.53 -7.98 -0.09
CA LYS A 44 33.53 -9.45 -0.06
C LYS A 44 33.48 -10.04 1.35
N GLY A 45 33.86 -9.27 2.39
CA GLY A 45 33.79 -9.69 3.79
C GLY A 45 32.65 -9.09 4.62
N GLN A 46 31.86 -8.15 4.08
CA GLN A 46 30.76 -7.53 4.84
C GLN A 46 29.44 -8.25 4.50
N GLU A 47 29.31 -9.46 5.05
CA GLU A 47 28.07 -10.21 4.99
C GLU A 47 26.98 -9.47 5.79
N SER A 48 25.77 -9.46 5.24
CA SER A 48 24.61 -8.82 5.86
C SER A 48 24.30 -9.50 7.19
N SER A 49 24.29 -8.73 8.29
CA SER A 49 24.18 -9.21 9.68
C SER A 49 22.85 -9.87 10.06
N PHE A 50 21.98 -10.13 9.09
CA PHE A 50 20.63 -10.66 9.28
C PHE A 50 20.43 -12.03 8.62
N PHE A 51 21.50 -12.66 8.13
CA PHE A 51 21.46 -13.96 7.49
C PHE A 51 22.23 -14.98 8.29
N MET A 52 21.59 -16.12 8.53
CA MET A 52 22.24 -17.26 9.14
C MET A 52 22.97 -18.10 8.08
N HIS A 53 24.27 -18.32 8.26
CA HIS A 53 24.99 -19.37 7.53
C HIS A 53 24.64 -20.72 8.14
N CYS A 54 23.86 -21.53 7.43
CA CYS A 54 23.44 -22.85 7.89
C CYS A 54 24.41 -23.98 7.49
N GLU A 55 25.65 -23.65 7.11
CA GLU A 55 26.66 -24.65 6.77
C GLU A 55 27.04 -25.46 8.03
N GLY A 56 26.76 -26.77 8.02
CA GLY A 56 27.06 -27.67 9.15
C GLY A 56 25.87 -28.02 10.06
N HIS A 57 24.70 -27.42 9.87
CA HIS A 57 23.49 -27.79 10.62
C HIS A 57 22.73 -28.97 9.99
N SER A 58 21.80 -29.58 10.76
CA SER A 58 20.94 -30.64 10.26
C SER A 58 20.12 -30.19 9.04
N PHE A 59 19.75 -31.14 8.18
CA PHE A 59 18.93 -30.87 6.99
C PHE A 59 17.64 -30.08 7.32
N GLN A 60 17.03 -30.35 8.47
CA GLN A 60 15.81 -29.68 8.93
C GLN A 60 16.03 -28.20 9.20
N ILE A 61 17.09 -27.84 9.93
CA ILE A 61 17.42 -26.44 10.25
C ILE A 61 17.77 -25.67 8.98
N LYS A 62 18.59 -26.29 8.11
CA LYS A 62 18.93 -25.72 6.81
C LYS A 62 17.68 -25.45 5.97
N SER A 63 16.78 -26.43 5.84
CA SER A 63 15.54 -26.28 5.09
C SER A 63 14.62 -25.20 5.66
N ALA A 64 14.53 -25.08 6.99
CA ALA A 64 13.73 -24.04 7.64
C ALA A 64 14.33 -22.64 7.43
N CYS A 65 15.66 -22.53 7.46
CA CYS A 65 16.36 -21.29 7.15
C CYS A 65 16.16 -20.88 5.69
N ASP A 66 16.33 -21.81 4.73
CA ASP A 66 16.13 -21.56 3.30
C ASP A 66 14.69 -21.10 3.00
N TRP A 67 13.69 -21.64 3.72
CA TRP A 67 12.29 -21.26 3.58
C TRP A 67 11.96 -19.86 4.11
N THR A 68 12.60 -19.45 5.21
CA THR A 68 12.31 -18.20 5.94
C THR A 68 13.18 -17.02 5.50
N THR A 69 14.36 -17.29 4.93
CA THR A 69 15.30 -16.27 4.43
C THR A 69 14.66 -15.27 3.44
N PRO A 70 13.83 -15.68 2.47
CA PRO A 70 13.20 -14.74 1.55
C PRO A 70 12.34 -13.70 2.26
N ALA A 71 11.66 -14.09 3.35
CA ALA A 71 10.81 -13.20 4.11
C ALA A 71 11.61 -12.04 4.73
N VAL A 72 12.82 -12.30 5.23
CA VAL A 72 13.71 -11.27 5.81
C VAL A 72 14.06 -10.19 4.78
N GLN A 73 14.25 -10.57 3.53
CA GLN A 73 14.61 -9.67 2.42
C GLN A 73 13.39 -8.97 1.82
N ILE A 74 12.28 -9.69 1.66
CA ILE A 74 11.07 -9.20 1.00
C ILE A 74 10.25 -8.29 1.91
N PHE A 75 10.16 -8.62 3.19
CA PHE A 75 9.32 -7.89 4.14
C PHE A 75 9.60 -6.38 4.16
N PRO A 76 10.85 -5.87 4.25
CA PRO A 76 11.10 -4.44 4.28
C PRO A 76 10.68 -3.73 2.99
N VAL A 77 10.84 -4.40 1.84
CA VAL A 77 10.42 -3.89 0.53
C VAL A 77 8.90 -3.78 0.47
N LEU A 78 8.18 -4.82 0.89
CA LEU A 78 6.71 -4.80 0.95
C LEU A 78 6.17 -3.87 2.03
N GLY A 79 6.82 -3.81 3.19
CA GLY A 79 6.50 -2.91 4.30
C GLY A 79 6.75 -1.43 3.98
N LEU A 80 7.41 -1.13 2.85
CA LEU A 80 7.51 0.20 2.28
C LEU A 80 6.48 0.41 1.15
N ALA A 81 6.35 -0.54 0.23
CA ALA A 81 5.50 -0.42 -0.95
C ALA A 81 3.99 -0.46 -0.61
N ILE A 82 3.56 -1.38 0.27
CA ILE A 82 2.15 -1.58 0.61
C ILE A 82 1.55 -0.35 1.30
N PRO A 83 2.17 0.24 2.35
CA PRO A 83 1.60 1.43 3.00
C PRO A 83 1.41 2.61 2.03
N VAL A 84 2.34 2.80 1.08
CA VAL A 84 2.24 3.89 0.10
C VAL A 84 1.11 3.64 -0.90
N LEU A 85 0.90 2.40 -1.31
CA LEU A 85 -0.25 2.02 -2.15
C LEU A 85 -1.58 2.15 -1.41
N LEU A 86 -1.62 1.77 -0.13
CA LEU A 86 -2.81 1.94 0.71
C LEU A 86 -3.09 3.41 0.99
N ALA A 87 -2.05 4.25 1.10
CA ALA A 87 -2.20 5.70 1.17
C ALA A 87 -2.85 6.26 -0.09
N LEU A 88 -2.45 5.81 -1.29
CA LEU A 88 -3.11 6.17 -2.55
C LEU A 88 -4.59 5.77 -2.53
N TRP A 89 -4.86 4.51 -2.17
CA TRP A 89 -6.22 3.97 -2.06
C TRP A 89 -7.07 4.80 -1.09
N LYS A 90 -6.58 5.04 0.13
CA LYS A 90 -7.25 5.78 1.20
C LYS A 90 -7.55 7.22 0.77
N LEU A 91 -6.57 7.91 0.18
CA LEU A 91 -6.74 9.29 -0.29
C LEU A 91 -7.84 9.40 -1.33
N LEU A 92 -7.91 8.46 -2.28
CA LEU A 92 -8.94 8.41 -3.30
C LEU A 92 -10.33 8.12 -2.72
N HIS A 93 -10.45 7.16 -1.79
CA HIS A 93 -11.72 6.80 -1.16
C HIS A 93 -12.24 7.93 -0.26
N MET A 94 -11.36 8.54 0.55
CA MET A 94 -11.72 9.71 1.36
C MET A 94 -12.19 10.88 0.49
N ARG A 95 -11.47 11.20 -0.59
CA ARG A 95 -11.87 12.27 -1.50
C ARG A 95 -13.22 11.98 -2.16
N ALA A 96 -13.42 10.76 -2.69
CA ALA A 96 -14.69 10.37 -3.30
C ALA A 96 -15.84 10.43 -2.29
N TYR A 97 -15.62 9.97 -1.06
CA TYR A 97 -16.61 10.05 0.01
C TYR A 97 -17.07 11.49 0.27
N TYR A 98 -16.15 12.44 0.45
CA TYR A 98 -16.50 13.83 0.71
C TYR A 98 -17.21 14.49 -0.48
N VAL A 99 -16.81 14.15 -1.71
CA VAL A 99 -17.47 14.62 -2.94
C VAL A 99 -18.91 14.11 -3.02
N LEU A 100 -19.13 12.82 -2.75
CA LEU A 100 -20.45 12.20 -2.79
C LEU A 100 -21.35 12.72 -1.67
N MET A 101 -20.80 12.89 -0.46
CA MET A 101 -21.51 13.46 0.69
C MET A 101 -21.99 14.90 0.44
N ARG A 102 -21.19 15.72 -0.28
CA ARG A 102 -21.61 17.07 -0.71
C ARG A 102 -22.82 17.02 -1.66
N ASN A 103 -22.98 15.92 -2.39
CA ASN A 103 -24.06 15.70 -3.34
C ASN A 103 -25.19 14.80 -2.80
N HIS A 104 -25.29 14.68 -1.47
CA HIS A 104 -26.30 13.89 -0.77
C HIS A 104 -26.29 12.39 -1.10
N ILE A 105 -25.12 11.84 -1.37
CA ILE A 105 -24.91 10.41 -1.48
C ILE A 105 -24.02 9.96 -0.32
N MET A 106 -24.57 9.15 0.57
CA MET A 106 -23.86 8.56 1.69
C MET A 106 -23.43 7.14 1.34
N LEU A 107 -22.12 6.92 1.32
CA LEU A 107 -21.57 5.60 1.08
C LEU A 107 -21.53 4.76 2.35
N SER A 108 -21.96 3.52 2.22
CA SER A 108 -21.73 2.45 3.18
C SER A 108 -20.56 1.61 2.70
N PHE A 109 -19.42 1.77 3.37
CA PHE A 109 -18.26 0.91 3.16
C PHE A 109 -18.50 -0.43 3.83
N ARG A 110 -18.26 -1.54 3.12
CA ARG A 110 -18.40 -2.88 3.70
C ARG A 110 -17.42 -3.05 4.88
N GLU A 111 -17.95 -3.42 6.04
CA GLU A 111 -17.14 -3.84 7.20
C GLU A 111 -16.54 -5.22 6.91
N GLY A 112 -15.24 -5.41 7.18
CA GLY A 112 -14.57 -6.73 7.13
C GLY A 112 -14.00 -7.22 5.78
N LYS A 113 -14.26 -6.55 4.65
CA LYS A 113 -13.71 -6.94 3.31
C LYS A 113 -12.67 -5.94 2.76
N ARG A 114 -12.10 -5.12 3.62
CA ARG A 114 -11.27 -3.98 3.22
C ARG A 114 -9.87 -4.41 2.77
N LEU A 115 -9.37 -3.67 1.78
CA LEU A 115 -8.08 -3.91 1.14
C LEU A 115 -6.91 -3.84 2.13
N GLY A 116 -6.98 -2.91 3.09
CA GLY A 116 -5.98 -2.72 4.12
C GLY A 116 -5.82 -3.96 5.00
N PHE A 117 -6.93 -4.58 5.43
CA PHE A 117 -6.91 -5.80 6.21
C PHE A 117 -6.24 -6.96 5.46
N LYS A 118 -6.62 -7.20 4.19
CA LYS A 118 -6.01 -8.27 3.36
C LYS A 118 -4.50 -8.05 3.20
N CYS A 119 -4.08 -6.81 2.91
CA CYS A 119 -2.68 -6.41 2.83
C CYS A 119 -1.96 -6.57 4.18
N GLY A 120 -2.60 -6.21 5.28
CA GLY A 120 -2.07 -6.30 6.64
C GLY A 120 -1.84 -7.74 7.08
N VAL A 121 -2.79 -8.64 6.81
CA VAL A 121 -2.65 -10.07 7.06
C VAL A 121 -1.49 -10.64 6.22
N ALA A 122 -1.45 -10.35 4.92
CA ALA A 122 -0.36 -10.82 4.05
C ALA A 122 1.01 -10.33 4.54
N LEU A 123 1.13 -9.04 4.88
CA LEU A 123 2.37 -8.46 5.39
C LEU A 123 2.76 -9.06 6.76
N SER A 124 1.78 -9.32 7.62
CA SER A 124 1.99 -9.96 8.94
C SER A 124 2.52 -11.38 8.79
N VAL A 125 1.98 -12.17 7.85
CA VAL A 125 2.48 -13.53 7.59
C VAL A 125 3.94 -13.49 7.17
N ILE A 126 4.32 -12.58 6.27
CA ILE A 126 5.72 -12.44 5.85
C ILE A 126 6.60 -11.96 7.01
N PHE A 127 6.10 -11.02 7.84
CA PHE A 127 6.82 -10.56 9.02
C PHE A 127 7.06 -11.70 10.03
N LEU A 128 6.05 -12.52 10.30
CA LEU A 128 6.18 -13.69 11.18
C LEU A 128 7.19 -14.71 10.64
N HIS A 129 7.26 -14.90 9.31
CA HIS A 129 8.31 -15.73 8.71
C HIS A 129 9.71 -15.13 8.91
N ALA A 130 9.86 -13.80 8.82
CA ALA A 130 11.11 -13.13 9.13
C ALA A 130 11.49 -13.27 10.62
N LEU A 131 10.53 -13.15 11.54
CA LEU A 131 10.75 -13.38 12.97
C LEU A 131 11.14 -14.84 13.26
N ALA A 132 10.54 -15.80 12.56
CA ALA A 132 10.94 -17.21 12.64
C ALA A 132 12.39 -17.39 12.17
N HIS A 133 12.81 -16.72 11.09
CA HIS A 133 14.22 -16.72 10.65
C HIS A 133 15.15 -16.19 11.74
N PHE A 134 14.81 -15.07 12.37
CA PHE A 134 15.64 -14.52 13.45
C PHE A 134 15.68 -15.40 14.69
N THR A 135 14.58 -16.12 14.98
CA THR A 135 14.56 -17.12 16.06
C THR A 135 15.54 -18.26 15.76
N LEU A 136 15.56 -18.76 14.52
CA LEU A 136 16.54 -19.75 14.07
C LEU A 136 17.97 -19.19 14.16
N MET A 137 18.17 -17.94 13.72
CA MET A 137 19.48 -17.27 13.78
C MET A 137 19.96 -17.10 15.22
N VAL A 138 19.11 -16.73 16.17
CA VAL A 138 19.48 -16.61 17.59
C VAL A 138 19.77 -17.97 18.21
N ALA A 139 18.95 -18.98 17.93
CA ALA A 139 19.07 -20.29 18.54
C ALA A 139 20.24 -21.12 17.97
N PHE A 140 20.54 -20.96 16.68
CA PHE A 140 21.48 -21.83 15.97
C PHE A 140 22.63 -21.07 15.29
N GLY A 141 22.57 -19.75 15.17
CA GLY A 141 23.55 -18.97 14.42
C GLY A 141 24.92 -18.83 15.12
N HIS A 142 25.93 -18.57 14.29
CA HIS A 142 27.31 -18.33 14.68
C HIS A 142 27.71 -16.87 14.41
N PRO A 143 28.48 -16.19 15.28
CA PRO A 143 28.79 -14.77 15.15
C PRO A 143 29.92 -14.46 14.15
N CYS A 144 30.57 -15.46 13.51
CA CYS A 144 31.64 -15.22 12.54
C CYS A 144 31.92 -16.44 11.62
N ASN A 145 32.24 -16.19 10.33
CA ASN A 145 32.54 -17.19 9.30
C ASN A 145 34.03 -17.59 9.20
N ASP A 146 34.92 -17.04 10.02
CA ASP A 146 36.33 -17.46 10.02
C ASP A 146 36.49 -18.87 10.59
N ALA A 147 37.43 -19.65 10.02
CA ALA A 147 37.83 -20.97 10.55
C ALA A 147 38.31 -20.93 12.02
N SER A 148 38.67 -19.74 12.53
CA SER A 148 39.03 -19.46 13.92
C SER A 148 37.83 -19.36 14.87
N CYS A 149 36.61 -19.32 14.34
CA CYS A 149 35.36 -19.07 15.09
C CYS A 149 34.41 -20.28 15.14
N GLN A 150 34.85 -21.46 14.68
CA GLN A 150 34.11 -22.71 14.88
C GLN A 150 33.74 -22.86 16.37
N GLY A 151 32.44 -22.90 16.66
CA GLY A 151 31.89 -23.17 17.99
C GLY A 151 31.51 -21.94 18.84
N LYS A 152 31.61 -20.71 18.32
CA LYS A 152 30.98 -19.55 18.99
C LYS A 152 29.55 -19.44 18.49
N HIS A 153 28.57 -19.39 19.38
CA HIS A 153 27.17 -19.16 19.02
C HIS A 153 26.84 -17.68 19.28
N ILE A 154 25.81 -17.15 18.61
CA ILE A 154 25.32 -15.79 18.91
C ILE A 154 24.89 -15.69 20.37
N LEU A 155 24.31 -16.78 20.89
CA LEU A 155 24.02 -17.00 22.29
C LEU A 155 24.96 -18.11 22.80
N ASN A 156 25.88 -17.78 23.71
CA ASN A 156 26.82 -18.79 24.24
C ASN A 156 26.19 -19.64 25.34
N THR A 157 25.10 -19.16 25.93
CA THR A 157 24.31 -19.82 26.96
C THR A 157 23.13 -20.57 26.33
N SER A 158 22.80 -21.75 26.84
CA SER A 158 21.64 -22.50 26.32
C SER A 158 20.33 -21.81 26.73
N TRP A 159 19.26 -21.99 25.94
CA TRP A 159 17.93 -21.48 26.30
C TRP A 159 17.44 -22.01 27.64
N GLU A 160 17.76 -23.26 27.96
CA GLU A 160 17.42 -23.90 29.23
C GLU A 160 18.13 -23.21 30.42
N GLU A 161 19.43 -22.93 30.29
CA GLU A 161 20.17 -22.17 31.30
C GLU A 161 19.63 -20.75 31.46
N LEU A 162 19.18 -20.11 30.37
CA LEU A 162 18.63 -18.77 30.40
C LEU A 162 17.24 -18.69 31.07
N LEU A 163 16.43 -19.75 30.91
CA LEU A 163 15.14 -19.87 31.60
C LEU A 163 15.33 -20.12 33.10
N HIS A 164 16.38 -20.85 33.49
CA HIS A 164 16.68 -21.14 34.88
C HIS A 164 17.43 -20.01 35.60
N ASP A 165 18.35 -19.32 34.92
CA ASP A 165 19.10 -18.18 35.43
C ASP A 165 19.17 -17.04 34.39
N PRO A 166 18.19 -16.10 34.41
CA PRO A 166 18.19 -14.95 33.51
C PRO A 166 19.41 -14.03 33.68
N SER A 167 20.09 -14.09 34.82
CA SER A 167 21.28 -13.26 35.08
C SER A 167 22.48 -13.70 34.25
N ALA A 168 22.48 -14.92 33.71
CA ALA A 168 23.49 -15.42 32.78
C ALA A 168 23.59 -14.56 31.51
N LEU A 169 22.50 -13.90 31.11
CA LEU A 169 22.47 -13.00 29.94
C LEU A 169 23.45 -11.82 30.08
N SER A 170 23.72 -11.37 31.30
CA SER A 170 24.66 -10.27 31.56
C SER A 170 26.10 -10.60 31.15
N LYS A 171 26.42 -11.90 31.02
CA LYS A 171 27.73 -12.40 30.59
C LYS A 171 27.88 -12.40 29.07
N ASP A 172 26.78 -12.36 28.32
CA ASP A 172 26.74 -12.36 26.85
C ASP A 172 26.47 -10.96 26.27
N ARG A 173 27.39 -10.01 26.53
CA ARG A 173 27.28 -8.61 26.03
C ARG A 173 27.15 -8.51 24.51
N SER A 174 27.77 -9.43 23.76
CA SER A 174 27.66 -9.53 22.30
C SER A 174 26.24 -9.87 21.85
N PHE A 175 25.59 -10.81 22.54
CA PHE A 175 24.19 -11.16 22.27
C PHE A 175 23.28 -9.95 22.48
N ILE A 176 23.42 -9.26 23.61
CA ILE A 176 22.60 -8.07 23.93
C ILE A 176 22.74 -7.01 22.82
N LEU A 177 23.96 -6.80 22.32
CA LEU A 177 24.21 -5.82 21.27
C LEU A 177 23.58 -6.23 19.93
N GLU A 178 23.72 -7.49 19.51
CA GLU A 178 23.10 -7.98 18.27
C GLU A 178 21.57 -8.06 18.37
N ALA A 179 21.02 -8.48 19.51
CA ALA A 179 19.59 -8.48 19.76
C ALA A 179 19.01 -7.06 19.76
N THR A 180 19.70 -6.09 20.38
CA THR A 180 19.30 -4.68 20.36
C THR A 180 19.35 -4.13 18.94
N LYS A 181 20.41 -4.44 18.19
CA LYS A 181 20.56 -4.04 16.81
C LYS A 181 19.44 -4.61 15.94
N LEU A 182 19.14 -5.90 16.06
CA LEU A 182 18.01 -6.56 15.39
C LEU A 182 16.67 -5.92 15.76
N ALA A 183 16.46 -5.64 17.04
CA ALA A 183 15.23 -5.03 17.52
C ALA A 183 15.03 -3.62 16.92
N VAL A 184 16.05 -2.77 17.01
CA VAL A 184 15.99 -1.37 16.56
C VAL A 184 15.99 -1.26 15.03
N GLN A 185 16.79 -2.08 14.35
CA GLN A 185 16.98 -1.97 12.89
C GLN A 185 15.96 -2.78 12.09
N TYR A 186 15.24 -3.74 12.68
CA TYR A 186 14.30 -4.57 11.93
C TYR A 186 12.95 -4.73 12.63
N ILE A 187 12.93 -5.25 13.85
CA ILE A 187 11.67 -5.66 14.52
C ILE A 187 10.77 -4.45 14.79
N VAL A 188 11.32 -3.36 15.34
CA VAL A 188 10.56 -2.14 15.64
C VAL A 188 10.03 -1.47 14.35
N PRO A 189 10.85 -1.17 13.33
CA PRO A 189 10.36 -0.68 12.05
C PRO A 189 9.31 -1.59 11.41
N GLY A 190 9.53 -2.90 11.48
CA GLY A 190 8.63 -3.90 10.94
C GLY A 190 7.27 -3.90 11.62
N THR A 191 7.26 -3.88 12.95
CA THR A 191 6.04 -3.81 13.75
C THR A 191 5.27 -2.53 13.45
N LEU A 192 5.96 -1.38 13.38
CA LEU A 192 5.33 -0.10 13.05
C LEU A 192 4.68 -0.14 11.66
N SER A 193 5.35 -0.71 10.66
CA SER A 193 4.79 -0.86 9.31
C SER A 193 3.52 -1.72 9.30
N VAL A 194 3.54 -2.87 9.98
CA VAL A 194 2.36 -3.75 10.10
C VAL A 194 1.21 -3.01 10.80
N VAL A 195 1.48 -2.35 11.93
CA VAL A 195 0.49 -1.57 12.69
C VAL A 195 -0.10 -0.45 11.82
N LEU A 196 0.72 0.27 11.05
CA LEU A 196 0.23 1.32 10.16
C LEU A 196 -0.69 0.77 9.07
N VAL A 197 -0.34 -0.38 8.47
CA VAL A 197 -1.20 -1.00 7.45
C VAL A 197 -2.58 -1.31 8.01
N PHE A 198 -2.65 -1.86 9.23
CA PHE A 198 -3.93 -2.08 9.90
C PHE A 198 -4.63 -0.78 10.28
N SER A 199 -3.91 0.25 10.73
CA SER A 199 -4.53 1.54 11.06
C SER A 199 -5.07 2.26 9.82
N MET A 200 -4.47 2.04 8.64
CA MET A 200 -4.98 2.57 7.38
C MET A 200 -6.28 1.90 6.91
N ASP A 201 -6.59 0.70 7.41
CA ASP A 201 -7.82 -0.03 7.07
C ASP A 201 -9.08 0.62 7.66
N ASP A 202 -8.95 1.22 8.85
CA ASP A 202 -10.05 1.90 9.52
C ASP A 202 -10.16 3.39 9.16
N PHE A 203 -9.99 3.70 7.87
CA PHE A 203 -10.15 5.06 7.38
C PHE A 203 -11.58 5.59 7.60
N VAL A 204 -12.57 4.70 7.75
CA VAL A 204 -13.97 5.07 8.03
C VAL A 204 -14.11 5.72 9.40
N ALA A 205 -13.37 5.26 10.42
CA ALA A 205 -13.33 5.92 11.73
C ALA A 205 -12.67 7.31 11.67
N GLU A 206 -11.79 7.55 10.69
CA GLU A 206 -11.16 8.86 10.45
C GLU A 206 -11.98 9.80 9.58
N LEU A 207 -12.95 9.28 8.80
CA LEU A 207 -13.91 10.14 8.11
C LEU A 207 -14.68 10.92 9.16
N VAL A 208 -14.87 12.23 8.95
CA VAL A 208 -15.69 13.04 9.87
C VAL A 208 -17.03 12.32 10.06
N PRO A 209 -17.33 11.83 11.28
CA PRO A 209 -18.58 11.15 11.54
C PRO A 209 -19.71 12.07 11.11
N MET A 210 -20.69 11.53 10.39
CA MET A 210 -21.93 12.28 10.10
C MET A 210 -22.45 12.93 11.38
N GLY A 211 -22.35 12.25 12.53
CA GLY A 211 -22.67 12.80 13.85
C GLY A 211 -21.99 14.12 14.20
N LEU A 212 -20.69 14.29 13.91
CA LEU A 212 -19.98 15.56 14.12
C LEU A 212 -20.45 16.66 13.15
N PHE A 213 -20.81 16.28 11.92
CA PHE A 213 -21.47 17.19 11.00
C PHE A 213 -22.82 17.65 11.59
N PHE A 214 -23.68 16.73 12.06
CA PHE A 214 -25.00 17.05 12.61
C PHE A 214 -24.97 17.75 13.97
N ALA A 215 -23.95 17.51 14.80
CA ALA A 215 -23.84 18.04 16.16
C ALA A 215 -23.88 19.57 16.23
N SER A 216 -23.38 20.25 15.20
CA SER A 216 -23.36 21.72 15.14
C SER A 216 -24.76 22.37 15.01
N LYS A 217 -25.71 21.71 14.34
CA LYS A 217 -27.10 22.21 14.12
C LYS A 217 -28.07 21.02 13.96
N PRO A 218 -28.36 20.28 15.04
CA PRO A 218 -29.06 18.99 14.95
C PRO A 218 -30.46 19.11 14.33
N CYS A 219 -31.27 20.08 14.77
CA CYS A 219 -32.66 20.23 14.29
C CYS A 219 -32.74 20.62 12.80
N THR A 220 -31.85 21.49 12.32
CA THR A 220 -31.86 21.93 10.92
C THR A 220 -31.36 20.83 9.99
N ARG A 221 -30.34 20.08 10.45
CA ARG A 221 -29.69 19.07 9.62
C ARG A 221 -30.36 17.69 9.68
N TYR A 222 -31.21 17.41 10.68
CA TYR A 222 -32.10 16.23 10.66
C TYR A 222 -33.04 16.22 9.46
N ARG A 223 -33.59 17.38 9.06
CA ARG A 223 -34.37 17.49 7.80
C ARG A 223 -33.52 17.37 6.54
N GLU A 224 -32.21 17.53 6.65
CA GLU A 224 -31.31 17.34 5.52
C GLU A 224 -30.91 15.87 5.34
N LEU A 225 -30.95 15.06 6.42
CA LEU A 225 -30.67 13.62 6.40
C LEU A 225 -31.60 12.85 5.47
N GLU A 226 -32.89 13.21 5.43
CA GLU A 226 -33.89 12.62 4.52
C GLU A 226 -33.52 12.77 3.04
N LYS A 227 -32.67 13.75 2.70
CA LYS A 227 -32.22 13.97 1.33
C LYS A 227 -31.08 13.02 0.93
N TYR A 228 -30.41 12.38 1.89
CA TYR A 228 -29.26 11.53 1.62
C TYR A 228 -29.71 10.14 1.15
N LEU A 229 -29.09 9.69 0.06
CA LEU A 229 -29.21 8.30 -0.41
C LEU A 229 -28.13 7.47 0.24
N HIS A 230 -28.51 6.41 0.94
CA HIS A 230 -27.58 5.43 1.46
C HIS A 230 -27.27 4.39 0.39
N VAL A 231 -25.98 4.26 0.04
CA VAL A 231 -25.55 3.45 -1.10
C VAL A 231 -24.44 2.50 -0.68
N LYS A 232 -24.62 1.21 -0.94
CA LYS A 232 -23.58 0.19 -0.75
C LYS A 232 -22.46 0.39 -1.79
N GLU A 233 -21.22 0.18 -1.39
CA GLU A 233 -20.05 0.41 -2.26
C GLU A 233 -20.11 -0.35 -3.60
N ASP A 234 -20.60 -1.60 -3.62
CA ASP A 234 -20.70 -2.38 -4.86
C ASP A 234 -21.71 -1.79 -5.86
N ILE A 235 -22.81 -1.22 -5.35
CA ILE A 235 -23.81 -0.52 -6.17
C ILE A 235 -23.19 0.75 -6.74
N MET A 236 -22.44 1.50 -5.93
CA MET A 236 -21.70 2.68 -6.40
C MET A 236 -20.70 2.32 -7.50
N ARG A 237 -19.89 1.27 -7.28
CA ARG A 237 -18.93 0.76 -8.28
C ARG A 237 -19.62 0.43 -9.60
N SER A 238 -20.76 -0.25 -9.57
CA SER A 238 -21.56 -0.56 -10.75
C SER A 238 -22.10 0.69 -11.44
N ALA A 239 -22.62 1.65 -10.68
CA ALA A 239 -23.19 2.89 -11.21
C ALA A 239 -22.12 3.78 -11.88
N VAL A 240 -20.97 3.96 -11.23
CA VAL A 240 -19.83 4.72 -11.78
C VAL A 240 -19.37 4.13 -13.10
N LYS A 241 -19.24 2.80 -13.18
CA LYS A 241 -18.87 2.11 -14.41
C LYS A 241 -19.88 2.36 -15.54
N GLN A 242 -21.18 2.28 -15.23
CA GLN A 242 -22.23 2.52 -16.22
C GLN A 242 -22.19 3.96 -16.77
N ILE A 243 -22.00 4.97 -15.91
CA ILE A 243 -21.90 6.36 -16.35
C ILE A 243 -20.66 6.57 -17.21
N MET A 244 -19.52 5.99 -16.82
CA MET A 244 -18.31 6.06 -17.63
C MET A 244 -18.49 5.48 -19.04
N GLU A 245 -19.25 4.41 -19.18
CA GLU A 245 -19.55 3.80 -20.49
C GLU A 245 -20.47 4.69 -21.34
N GLN A 246 -21.29 5.52 -20.71
CA GLN A 246 -22.26 6.39 -21.39
C GLN A 246 -21.74 7.81 -21.67
N GLN A 247 -20.81 8.33 -20.86
CA GLN A 247 -20.43 9.73 -20.86
C GLN A 247 -19.00 9.93 -21.37
N LEU A 248 -18.88 10.48 -22.59
CA LEU A 248 -17.60 10.76 -23.25
C LEU A 248 -17.23 12.26 -23.26
N GLU A 249 -18.19 13.15 -22.93
CA GLU A 249 -17.99 14.59 -23.01
C GLU A 249 -17.41 15.19 -21.71
N PRO A 250 -16.55 16.23 -21.82
CA PRO A 250 -16.06 16.97 -20.66
C PRO A 250 -17.20 17.56 -19.82
N CYS A 251 -17.22 17.25 -18.53
CA CYS A 251 -18.30 17.63 -17.62
C CYS A 251 -17.74 18.08 -16.26
N ARG A 252 -18.58 18.72 -15.45
CA ARG A 252 -18.22 19.08 -14.08
C ARG A 252 -18.44 17.89 -13.15
N LEU A 253 -17.62 17.78 -12.10
CA LEU A 253 -17.77 16.72 -11.09
C LEU A 253 -19.16 16.72 -10.43
N GLU A 254 -19.75 17.91 -10.25
CA GLU A 254 -21.12 18.05 -9.73
C GLU A 254 -22.17 17.43 -10.65
N GLU A 255 -22.01 17.55 -11.97
CA GLU A 255 -22.93 16.97 -12.96
C GLU A 255 -22.87 15.43 -12.92
N VAL A 256 -21.66 14.87 -12.82
CA VAL A 256 -21.46 13.41 -12.64
C VAL A 256 -22.14 12.94 -11.36
N CYS A 257 -22.00 13.69 -10.26
CA CYS A 257 -22.64 13.34 -8.99
C CYS A 257 -24.17 13.43 -9.07
N GLN A 258 -24.72 14.41 -9.80
CA GLN A 258 -26.17 14.54 -10.02
C GLN A 258 -26.72 13.38 -10.85
N GLN A 259 -26.00 12.97 -11.91
CA GLN A 259 -26.36 11.80 -12.72
C GLN A 259 -26.29 10.50 -11.91
N LEU A 260 -25.21 10.32 -11.13
CA LEU A 260 -25.09 9.21 -10.17
C LEU A 260 -26.29 9.18 -9.24
N ARG A 261 -26.65 10.33 -8.65
CA ARG A 261 -27.79 10.43 -7.74
C ARG A 261 -29.09 9.98 -8.40
N GLY A 262 -29.38 10.47 -9.61
CA GLY A 262 -30.58 10.09 -10.36
C GLY A 262 -30.63 8.58 -10.63
N MET A 263 -29.52 8.01 -11.11
CA MET A 263 -29.41 6.56 -11.37
C MET A 263 -29.58 5.73 -10.09
N LEU A 264 -29.03 6.20 -8.96
CA LEU A 264 -29.14 5.51 -7.67
C LEU A 264 -30.56 5.58 -7.10
N GLN A 265 -31.29 6.67 -7.35
CA GLN A 265 -32.72 6.79 -7.02
C GLN A 265 -33.57 5.81 -7.83
N GLU A 266 -33.30 5.68 -9.13
CA GLU A 266 -33.99 4.70 -10.00
C GLU A 266 -33.75 3.25 -9.56
N ARG A 267 -32.54 2.95 -9.07
CA ARG A 267 -32.17 1.65 -8.50
C ARG A 267 -32.77 1.40 -7.11
N ARG A 268 -33.66 2.26 -6.61
CA ARG A 268 -34.29 2.18 -5.28
C ARG A 268 -33.28 2.07 -4.14
N CYS A 269 -32.15 2.77 -4.23
CA CYS A 269 -31.26 2.89 -3.06
C CYS A 269 -32.00 3.61 -1.94
N ARG A 270 -31.88 3.11 -0.69
CA ARG A 270 -32.65 3.63 0.45
C ARG A 270 -32.36 5.10 0.70
N GLN A 271 -33.40 5.89 0.91
CA GLN A 271 -33.28 7.19 1.56
C GLN A 271 -33.17 6.99 3.07
N LEU A 272 -32.30 7.74 3.75
CA LEU A 272 -32.25 7.69 5.21
C LEU A 272 -33.61 8.16 5.78
N GLY A 273 -34.38 7.25 6.36
CA GLY A 273 -35.71 7.54 6.93
C GLY A 273 -36.82 6.60 6.45
N ASP A 274 -36.60 5.79 5.41
CA ASP A 274 -37.54 4.73 5.02
C ASP A 274 -37.49 3.57 6.03
N VAL A 275 -38.61 3.33 6.72
CA VAL A 275 -38.70 2.38 7.84
C VAL A 275 -39.05 0.95 7.38
N ASP A 276 -39.49 0.75 6.14
CA ASP A 276 -40.34 -0.40 5.79
C ASP A 276 -39.73 -1.50 4.91
N GLU A 277 -38.44 -1.48 4.58
CA GLU A 277 -37.84 -2.58 3.79
C GLU A 277 -36.87 -3.42 4.63
N GLU A 278 -37.21 -4.69 4.86
CA GLU A 278 -36.27 -5.72 5.32
C GLU A 278 -35.08 -5.75 4.36
N GLU A 279 -33.85 -5.71 4.88
CA GLU A 279 -32.67 -5.94 4.04
C GLU A 279 -32.78 -7.34 3.45
N GLU A 280 -33.01 -7.45 2.14
CA GLU A 280 -32.72 -8.71 1.44
C GLU A 280 -31.29 -9.10 1.81
N PRO A 281 -31.07 -10.30 2.37
CA PRO A 281 -29.73 -10.79 2.67
C PRO A 281 -29.01 -10.93 1.34
N LEU A 282 -28.26 -9.90 0.99
CA LEU A 282 -27.34 -9.91 -0.13
C LEU A 282 -26.42 -11.09 0.10
N ILE A 283 -26.57 -12.12 -0.73
CA ILE A 283 -25.71 -13.30 -0.75
C ILE A 283 -24.29 -12.76 -0.72
N GLU A 284 -23.59 -12.98 0.40
CA GLU A 284 -22.21 -12.60 0.54
C GLU A 284 -21.42 -13.44 -0.44
N GLU A 285 -21.14 -12.90 -1.62
CA GLU A 285 -20.08 -13.47 -2.44
C GLU A 285 -18.80 -13.42 -1.61
N ASP A 286 -18.27 -14.61 -1.33
CA ASP A 286 -16.96 -14.81 -0.72
C ASP A 286 -15.94 -14.08 -1.58
N SER A 287 -15.55 -12.89 -1.14
CA SER A 287 -14.56 -12.09 -1.85
C SER A 287 -13.21 -12.79 -1.74
N SER A 288 -12.92 -13.64 -2.72
CA SER A 288 -11.67 -14.41 -2.75
C SER A 288 -10.45 -13.50 -2.58
N PHE A 289 -9.40 -14.01 -1.92
CA PHE A 289 -8.12 -13.31 -1.78
C PHE A 289 -7.58 -12.82 -3.14
N LEU A 290 -7.77 -13.62 -4.19
CA LEU A 290 -7.37 -13.31 -5.57
C LEU A 290 -8.08 -12.07 -6.12
N LEU A 291 -9.35 -11.85 -5.77
CA LEU A 291 -10.08 -10.64 -6.16
C LEU A 291 -9.46 -9.40 -5.51
N GLY A 292 -9.12 -9.48 -4.23
CA GLY A 292 -8.43 -8.39 -3.52
C GLY A 292 -7.05 -8.11 -4.12
N LEU A 293 -6.27 -9.15 -4.42
CA LEU A 293 -4.97 -9.00 -5.08
C LEU A 293 -5.12 -8.35 -6.46
N ARG A 294 -6.12 -8.77 -7.25
CA ARG A 294 -6.44 -8.18 -8.54
C ARG A 294 -6.73 -6.68 -8.40
N GLU A 295 -7.55 -6.28 -7.43
CA GLU A 295 -7.87 -4.87 -7.18
C GLU A 295 -6.62 -4.04 -6.87
N VAL A 296 -5.68 -4.55 -6.06
CA VAL A 296 -4.40 -3.87 -5.79
C VAL A 296 -3.55 -3.78 -7.06
N VAL A 297 -3.41 -4.90 -7.78
CA VAL A 297 -2.45 -5.02 -8.89
C VAL A 297 -2.88 -4.21 -10.10
N PHE A 298 -4.18 -4.22 -10.41
CA PHE A 298 -4.73 -3.55 -11.59
C PHE A 298 -5.24 -2.14 -11.30
N LEU A 299 -5.25 -1.73 -10.02
CA LEU A 299 -5.83 -0.45 -9.56
C LEU A 299 -7.26 -0.26 -10.08
N GLU A 300 -8.07 -1.32 -10.06
CA GLU A 300 -9.48 -1.31 -10.51
C GLU A 300 -10.41 -0.63 -9.49
N TRP A 301 -9.96 0.44 -8.85
CA TRP A 301 -10.71 1.14 -7.81
C TRP A 301 -11.69 2.12 -8.47
N TRP A 302 -12.97 2.02 -8.11
CA TRP A 302 -14.01 2.91 -8.64
C TRP A 302 -13.79 4.41 -8.35
N PRO A 303 -13.09 4.84 -7.27
CA PRO A 303 -12.78 6.26 -7.11
C PRO A 303 -11.78 6.79 -8.14
N ILE A 304 -10.88 5.95 -8.67
CA ILE A 304 -9.98 6.35 -9.76
C ILE A 304 -10.80 6.69 -10.99
N GLN A 305 -11.74 5.80 -11.31
CA GLN A 305 -12.69 5.97 -12.40
C GLN A 305 -13.43 7.31 -12.28
N MET A 306 -14.02 7.57 -11.12
CA MET A 306 -14.80 8.79 -10.84
C MET A 306 -13.95 10.08 -10.84
N LEU A 307 -12.79 10.08 -10.17
CA LEU A 307 -12.01 11.29 -9.90
C LEU A 307 -10.92 11.56 -10.94
N ILE A 308 -10.43 10.52 -11.62
CA ILE A 308 -9.26 10.58 -12.51
C ILE A 308 -9.55 10.09 -13.93
N ASP A 309 -10.58 9.28 -14.20
CA ASP A 309 -10.87 8.86 -15.57
C ASP A 309 -11.97 9.70 -16.25
N PHE A 310 -12.89 10.35 -15.51
CA PHE A 310 -13.84 11.31 -16.09
C PHE A 310 -13.16 12.59 -16.58
N PRO A 311 -13.50 13.14 -17.75
CA PRO A 311 -12.94 14.40 -18.27
C PRO A 311 -13.46 15.62 -17.48
N LEU A 312 -13.05 15.75 -16.23
CA LEU A 312 -13.48 16.80 -15.30
C LEU A 312 -12.83 18.15 -15.62
N VAL A 313 -13.62 19.23 -15.61
CA VAL A 313 -13.20 20.60 -15.94
C VAL A 313 -13.21 21.59 -14.77
N ASP A 314 -13.53 21.16 -13.56
CA ASP A 314 -13.62 22.02 -12.38
C ASP A 314 -12.27 22.34 -11.71
N GLU A 315 -12.16 23.54 -11.12
CA GLU A 315 -10.93 24.02 -10.45
C GLU A 315 -10.52 23.14 -9.26
N TYR A 316 -11.47 22.65 -8.48
CA TYR A 316 -11.20 21.77 -7.35
C TYR A 316 -10.58 20.44 -7.78
N SER A 317 -11.03 19.88 -8.91
CA SER A 317 -10.40 18.71 -9.53
C SER A 317 -9.01 19.03 -10.06
N HIS A 318 -8.76 20.25 -10.55
CA HIS A 318 -7.41 20.66 -10.96
C HIS A 318 -6.42 20.63 -9.79
N PHE A 319 -6.75 21.28 -8.66
CA PHE A 319 -5.89 21.29 -7.47
C PHE A 319 -5.64 19.87 -6.93
N PHE A 320 -6.69 19.06 -6.85
CA PHE A 320 -6.56 17.64 -6.47
C PHE A 320 -5.60 16.89 -7.40
N ASN A 321 -5.73 17.07 -8.72
CA ASN A 321 -4.86 16.43 -9.71
C ASN A 321 -3.38 16.82 -9.54
N VAL A 322 -3.08 18.09 -9.19
CA VAL A 322 -1.70 18.52 -8.92
C VAL A 322 -1.11 17.77 -7.72
N PHE A 323 -1.85 17.66 -6.61
CA PHE A 323 -1.41 16.89 -5.44
C PHE A 323 -1.30 15.39 -5.74
N MET A 324 -2.22 14.85 -6.54
CA MET A 324 -2.16 13.47 -7.01
C MET A 324 -0.89 13.19 -7.82
N ILE A 325 -0.44 14.12 -8.66
CA ILE A 325 0.83 13.97 -9.40
C ILE A 325 1.99 13.85 -8.41
N ALA A 326 2.06 14.70 -7.39
CA ALA A 326 3.13 14.64 -6.39
C ALA A 326 3.13 13.31 -5.63
N HIS A 327 1.95 12.84 -5.19
CA HIS A 327 1.82 11.56 -4.50
C HIS A 327 2.14 10.36 -5.42
N LEU A 328 1.66 10.37 -6.67
CA LEU A 328 1.97 9.33 -7.65
C LEU A 328 3.45 9.31 -8.03
N PHE A 329 4.09 10.48 -8.12
CA PHE A 329 5.53 10.57 -8.34
C PHE A 329 6.31 9.89 -7.21
N ALA A 330 5.99 10.23 -5.96
CA ALA A 330 6.63 9.62 -4.79
C ALA A 330 6.34 8.10 -4.69
N THR A 331 5.12 7.69 -5.01
CA THR A 331 4.72 6.28 -5.09
C THR A 331 5.53 5.54 -6.15
N ASN A 332 5.64 6.09 -7.36
CA ASN A 332 6.44 5.51 -8.44
C ASN A 332 7.94 5.46 -8.08
N ALA A 333 8.47 6.46 -7.38
CA ALA A 333 9.86 6.44 -6.91
C ALA A 333 10.11 5.28 -5.93
N ILE A 334 9.20 5.08 -4.97
CA ILE A 334 9.28 4.00 -3.97
C ILE A 334 9.09 2.62 -4.62
N LEU A 335 8.10 2.46 -5.50
CA LEU A 335 7.88 1.22 -6.24
C LEU A 335 9.02 0.90 -7.21
N GLY A 336 9.57 1.92 -7.88
CA GLY A 336 10.73 1.79 -8.75
C GLY A 336 11.97 1.34 -7.98
N PHE A 337 12.24 1.96 -6.84
CA PHE A 337 13.30 1.54 -5.93
C PHE A 337 13.09 0.11 -5.42
N SER A 338 11.88 -0.22 -4.98
CA SER A 338 11.49 -1.56 -4.51
C SER A 338 11.70 -2.63 -5.58
N THR A 339 11.25 -2.36 -6.81
CA THR A 339 11.42 -3.24 -7.97
C THR A 339 12.90 -3.41 -8.31
N PHE A 340 13.67 -2.32 -8.30
CA PHE A 340 15.11 -2.36 -8.53
C PHE A 340 15.85 -3.23 -7.50
N VAL A 341 15.52 -3.11 -6.22
CA VAL A 341 16.09 -3.93 -5.14
C VAL A 341 15.85 -5.41 -5.41
N ILE A 342 14.62 -5.79 -5.75
CA ILE A 342 14.26 -7.19 -6.07
C ILE A 342 15.00 -7.69 -7.32
N LEU A 343 14.97 -6.94 -8.42
CA LEU A 343 15.62 -7.36 -9.67
C LEU A 343 17.14 -7.48 -9.52
N ARG A 344 17.75 -6.58 -8.75
CA ARG A 344 19.18 -6.67 -8.44
C ARG A 344 19.50 -7.89 -7.59
N ARG A 345 18.62 -8.28 -6.66
CA ARG A 345 18.77 -9.52 -5.91
C ARG A 345 18.67 -10.76 -6.77
N VAL A 346 17.68 -10.83 -7.66
CA VAL A 346 17.60 -11.88 -8.69
C VAL A 346 18.91 -11.97 -9.48
N ARG A 347 19.43 -10.83 -9.95
CA ARG A 347 20.70 -10.79 -10.70
C ARG A 347 21.88 -11.30 -9.88
N ILE A 348 22.01 -10.87 -8.62
CA ILE A 348 23.09 -11.32 -7.73
C ILE A 348 23.01 -12.84 -7.53
N MET A 349 21.82 -13.37 -7.22
CA MET A 349 21.62 -14.81 -7.05
C MET A 349 22.02 -15.61 -8.29
N VAL A 350 21.63 -15.13 -9.49
CA VAL A 350 22.00 -15.79 -10.75
C VAL A 350 23.50 -15.70 -11.01
N GLN A 351 24.15 -14.58 -10.68
CA GLN A 351 25.59 -14.42 -10.83
C GLN A 351 26.39 -15.30 -9.85
N GLU A 352 25.95 -15.39 -8.61
CA GLU A 352 26.54 -16.28 -7.59
C GLU A 352 26.41 -17.75 -8.01
N ASP A 353 25.26 -18.12 -8.57
CA ASP A 353 25.03 -19.48 -9.05
C ASP A 353 25.93 -19.84 -10.25
N MET A 354 26.01 -18.95 -11.25
CA MET A 354 26.90 -19.14 -12.40
C MET A 354 28.39 -19.16 -12.04
N ALA A 355 28.77 -18.53 -10.93
CA ALA A 355 30.17 -18.49 -10.47
C ALA A 355 30.55 -19.69 -9.58
N ALA A 356 29.58 -20.31 -8.89
CA ALA A 356 29.81 -21.42 -7.97
C ALA A 356 30.03 -22.77 -8.66
N GLU A 357 29.61 -22.90 -9.91
CA GLU A 357 29.76 -24.13 -10.68
C GLU A 357 30.51 -23.83 -11.98
N ASP A 358 31.44 -24.70 -12.38
CA ASP A 358 32.20 -24.66 -13.64
C ASP A 358 31.27 -24.75 -14.88
N GLY A 359 30.38 -23.77 -15.07
CA GLY A 359 29.41 -23.67 -16.17
C GLY A 359 28.20 -24.60 -16.09
N ARG A 360 27.92 -25.27 -14.96
CA ARG A 360 26.68 -26.05 -14.76
C ARG A 360 25.75 -25.34 -13.77
N PHE A 361 24.46 -25.60 -13.88
CA PHE A 361 23.43 -24.93 -13.08
C PHE A 361 22.75 -26.02 -12.22
N ALA A 362 23.26 -26.31 -11.01
CA ALA A 362 22.56 -27.22 -10.11
C ALA A 362 21.41 -26.47 -9.42
N VAL A 363 20.23 -26.69 -10.01
CA VAL A 363 18.93 -26.26 -9.52
C VAL A 363 18.66 -26.93 -8.16
N THR A 364 19.07 -26.29 -7.07
CA THR A 364 18.71 -26.71 -5.71
C THR A 364 17.44 -25.99 -5.27
N PHE A 365 16.58 -26.69 -4.52
CA PHE A 365 15.32 -26.13 -4.02
C PHE A 365 15.55 -24.82 -3.24
N SER A 366 16.64 -24.73 -2.47
CA SER A 366 17.06 -23.56 -1.71
C SER A 366 17.39 -22.34 -2.57
N LYS A 367 17.77 -22.52 -3.85
CA LYS A 367 18.01 -21.43 -4.81
C LYS A 367 16.76 -21.10 -5.61
N VAL A 368 16.02 -22.12 -6.05
CA VAL A 368 14.80 -21.95 -6.88
C VAL A 368 13.70 -21.28 -6.10
N TYR A 369 13.45 -21.70 -4.87
CA TYR A 369 12.32 -21.20 -4.09
C TYR A 369 12.39 -19.68 -3.86
N PRO A 370 13.51 -19.10 -3.35
CA PRO A 370 13.64 -17.65 -3.24
C PRO A 370 13.57 -16.96 -4.59
N LEU A 371 14.19 -17.52 -5.64
CA LEU A 371 14.18 -16.95 -6.99
C LEU A 371 12.76 -16.81 -7.54
N VAL A 372 11.92 -17.84 -7.40
CA VAL A 372 10.51 -17.82 -7.81
C VAL A 372 9.75 -16.74 -7.06
N TRP A 373 9.95 -16.61 -5.74
CA TRP A 373 9.33 -15.56 -4.94
C TRP A 373 9.75 -14.16 -5.40
N TYR A 374 11.04 -13.92 -5.65
CA TYR A 374 11.52 -12.64 -6.15
C TYR A 374 10.99 -12.31 -7.54
N LEU A 375 10.92 -13.29 -8.44
CA LEU A 375 10.39 -13.09 -9.78
C LEU A 375 8.89 -12.79 -9.74
N LEU A 376 8.12 -13.53 -8.93
CA LEU A 376 6.69 -13.30 -8.75
C LEU A 376 6.45 -11.90 -8.18
N LEU A 377 7.13 -11.56 -7.09
CA LEU A 377 6.96 -10.29 -6.42
C LEU A 377 7.45 -9.12 -7.29
N GLY A 378 8.60 -9.28 -7.94
CA GLY A 378 9.13 -8.29 -8.87
C GLY A 378 8.18 -8.03 -10.04
N SER A 379 7.51 -9.07 -10.56
CA SER A 379 6.51 -8.96 -11.61
C SER A 379 5.26 -8.20 -11.13
N ILE A 380 4.80 -8.49 -9.91
CA ILE A 380 3.68 -7.77 -9.27
C ILE A 380 4.03 -6.29 -9.09
N LEU A 381 5.19 -5.98 -8.50
CA LEU A 381 5.62 -4.60 -8.29
C LEU A 381 5.83 -3.84 -9.60
N ALA A 382 6.41 -4.49 -10.62
CA ALA A 382 6.58 -3.90 -11.94
C ALA A 382 5.22 -3.60 -12.61
N MET A 383 4.24 -4.50 -12.45
CA MET A 383 2.89 -4.29 -12.97
C MET A 383 2.21 -3.11 -12.26
N VAL A 384 2.28 -3.06 -10.93
CA VAL A 384 1.74 -1.94 -10.14
C VAL A 384 2.43 -0.63 -10.53
N LEU A 385 3.76 -0.61 -10.63
CA LEU A 385 4.55 0.55 -11.06
C LEU A 385 4.12 1.04 -12.44
N PHE A 386 3.94 0.14 -13.40
CA PHE A 386 3.47 0.51 -14.74
C PHE A 386 2.05 1.12 -14.69
N ARG A 387 1.17 0.58 -13.85
CA ARG A 387 -0.20 1.09 -13.68
C ARG A 387 -0.21 2.46 -13.01
N THR A 388 0.54 2.67 -11.93
CA THR A 388 0.68 3.97 -11.27
C THR A 388 1.36 5.01 -12.16
N MET A 389 2.31 4.60 -13.01
CA MET A 389 2.92 5.48 -14.01
C MET A 389 1.93 5.87 -15.11
N LYS A 390 1.13 4.92 -15.63
CA LYS A 390 0.07 5.21 -16.59
C LYS A 390 -0.94 6.21 -16.00
N LEU A 391 -1.35 5.98 -14.75
CA LEU A 391 -2.25 6.88 -14.03
C LEU A 391 -1.64 8.28 -13.89
N MET A 392 -0.38 8.38 -13.49
CA MET A 392 0.35 9.66 -13.39
C MET A 392 0.37 10.40 -14.74
N VAL A 393 0.67 9.70 -15.84
CA VAL A 393 0.67 10.29 -17.20
C VAL A 393 -0.73 10.79 -17.58
N GLN A 394 -1.80 10.05 -17.23
CA GLN A 394 -3.18 10.49 -17.46
C GLN A 394 -3.48 11.78 -16.69
N VAL A 395 -3.12 11.85 -15.41
CA VAL A 395 -3.31 13.05 -14.57
C VAL A 395 -2.50 14.23 -15.12
N CYS A 396 -1.22 14.03 -15.48
CA CYS A 396 -0.37 15.07 -16.08
C CYS A 396 -0.96 15.62 -17.38
N LYS A 397 -1.46 14.75 -18.27
CA LYS A 397 -2.09 15.19 -19.53
C LYS A 397 -3.30 16.08 -19.28
N ARG A 398 -4.08 15.82 -18.22
CA ARG A 398 -5.24 16.64 -17.84
C ARG A 398 -4.84 18.00 -17.31
N VAL A 399 -3.89 18.02 -16.37
CA VAL A 399 -3.36 19.27 -15.82
C VAL A 399 -2.79 20.14 -16.95
N ALA A 400 -2.02 19.55 -17.87
CA ALA A 400 -1.52 20.27 -19.04
C ALA A 400 -2.64 20.73 -19.99
N GLY A 401 -3.63 19.87 -20.28
CA GLY A 401 -4.78 20.20 -21.12
C GLY A 401 -5.62 21.36 -20.58
N SER A 402 -5.80 21.42 -19.26
CA SER A 402 -6.50 22.49 -18.55
C SER A 402 -5.83 23.86 -18.69
N THR A 403 -4.54 23.92 -19.02
CA THR A 403 -3.79 25.19 -19.16
C THR A 403 -3.87 25.79 -20.57
N LYS A 404 -4.44 25.06 -21.55
CA LYS A 404 -4.67 25.66 -22.88
C LYS A 404 -5.75 26.73 -22.73
N PRO A 405 -5.47 28.01 -23.06
CA PRO A 405 -6.47 29.05 -23.01
C PRO A 405 -7.65 28.61 -23.87
N ARG A 406 -8.86 28.58 -23.28
CA ARG A 406 -10.08 28.38 -24.05
C ARG A 406 -10.02 29.39 -25.20
N PRO A 407 -10.13 28.97 -26.48
CA PRO A 407 -10.22 29.92 -27.57
C PRO A 407 -11.31 30.89 -27.17
N SER A 408 -10.93 32.17 -27.03
CA SER A 408 -11.85 33.24 -26.67
C SER A 408 -13.06 33.05 -27.56
N GLN A 409 -14.21 32.72 -26.96
CA GLN A 409 -15.45 32.59 -27.70
C GLN A 409 -15.54 33.86 -28.55
N PRO A 410 -15.71 33.75 -29.88
CA PRO A 410 -15.81 34.93 -30.72
C PRO A 410 -16.86 35.81 -30.07
N ALA A 411 -16.43 37.03 -29.69
CA ALA A 411 -17.30 37.98 -29.05
C ALA A 411 -18.59 38.01 -29.87
N MET A 412 -19.72 37.63 -29.27
CA MET A 412 -21.02 37.70 -29.93
C MET A 412 -21.12 39.12 -30.46
N SER A 413 -20.99 39.24 -31.79
CA SER A 413 -21.17 40.49 -32.49
C SER A 413 -22.52 41.03 -32.07
N PRO A 414 -22.61 42.29 -31.61
CA PRO A 414 -23.88 42.86 -31.19
C PRO A 414 -24.86 42.71 -32.34
N GLU A 415 -25.93 41.98 -32.06
CA GLU A 415 -27.08 41.80 -32.94
C GLU A 415 -27.53 43.20 -33.37
N SER A 416 -27.39 43.53 -34.66
CA SER A 416 -27.90 44.76 -35.22
C SER A 416 -29.43 44.67 -35.17
N THR A 417 -30.03 45.25 -34.13
CA THR A 417 -31.45 45.58 -34.11
C THR A 417 -31.73 46.62 -35.18
N ASP A 418 -31.97 46.16 -36.40
CA ASP A 418 -32.74 46.91 -37.39
C ASP A 418 -34.21 46.89 -36.94
N VAL A 419 -34.64 48.00 -36.36
CA VAL A 419 -36.05 48.29 -36.09
C VAL A 419 -36.61 49.00 -37.34
N PRO A 420 -37.68 48.48 -37.98
CA PRO A 420 -38.35 49.14 -39.09
C PRO A 420 -39.15 50.38 -38.69
#